data_AF-A0A0H2TPP5-F1
#
_entry.id   AF-A0A0H2TPP5-F1
#
_cell.length_a   1.000
_cell.length_b   1.000
_cell.length_c   1.000
_cell.angle_alpha   90.00
_cell.angle_beta   90.00
_cell.angle_gamma   90.00
#
_symmetry.space_group_name_H-M   'P 1'
#
loop_
_entity.id
_entity.type
_entity.pdbx_description
1 polymer ?
#
loop_
_entity_poly.entity_id
_entity_poly.type
_entity_poly.pdbx_seq_one_letter_code
_entity_poly.pdbx_strand_id
1 'polypeptide(L)'
;GGGPGGGGIRSAIDFLRRCDLLRIEDLIPFFPDFVVIDDFRDEICAALEDYGRSIDSLKREMEESSQTAANIRVDIAALDRRYAIVEPGEKCYSCGLPLLSRQFFVFPCQHAFHSDCLGRRVMEQAGVVKSRRIKELQVQISKGLVTGTKKEDMIAELDALVAASCILCSDYAIKMIDEPFVREDEDKAEWAL
;
A
#
# COMPACT_ATOMS: atom_id res chain seq x y z
N GLY A 1 -63.51 19.85 -20.21
CA GLY A 1 -62.76 20.35 -19.05
C GLY A 1 -62.35 19.17 -18.19
N GLY A 2 -61.09 19.14 -17.77
CA GLY A 2 -60.55 18.41 -16.60
C GLY A 2 -60.51 16.88 -16.66
N GLY A 3 -59.38 16.30 -17.09
CA GLY A 3 -59.03 14.88 -16.88
C GLY A 3 -58.14 14.67 -15.65
N PRO A 4 -58.21 13.51 -14.95
CA PRO A 4 -57.71 13.31 -13.58
C PRO A 4 -56.20 12.96 -13.51
N GLY A 5 -55.34 13.75 -14.16
CA GLY A 5 -53.91 13.43 -14.31
C GLY A 5 -52.98 13.89 -13.18
N GLY A 6 -53.45 14.72 -12.24
CA GLY A 6 -52.58 15.40 -11.26
C GLY A 6 -52.33 14.68 -9.93
N GLY A 7 -53.05 13.59 -9.65
CA GLY A 7 -52.98 12.88 -8.36
C GLY A 7 -51.86 11.85 -8.26
N GLY A 8 -51.51 11.18 -9.37
CA GLY A 8 -50.49 10.13 -9.38
C GLY A 8 -49.07 10.64 -9.16
N ILE A 9 -48.77 11.85 -9.66
CA ILE A 9 -47.43 12.45 -9.57
C ILE A 9 -47.10 12.83 -8.11
N ARG A 10 -48.04 13.47 -7.39
CA ARG A 10 -47.87 13.78 -5.96
C ARG A 10 -47.66 12.53 -5.11
N SER A 11 -48.42 11.46 -5.38
CA SER A 11 -48.25 10.19 -4.67
C SER A 11 -46.91 9.51 -4.96
N ALA A 12 -46.36 9.67 -6.16
CA ALA A 12 -45.04 9.16 -6.52
C ALA A 12 -43.91 9.95 -5.84
N ILE A 13 -44.06 11.27 -5.71
CA ILE A 13 -43.12 12.14 -4.97
C ILE A 13 -43.14 11.82 -3.47
N ASP A 14 -44.32 11.63 -2.87
CA ASP A 14 -44.44 11.20 -1.48
C ASP A 14 -43.82 9.82 -1.22
N PHE A 15 -43.77 8.97 -2.24
CA PHE A 15 -43.12 7.66 -2.17
C PHE A 15 -41.60 7.76 -2.30
N LEU A 16 -41.07 8.64 -3.15
CA LEU A 16 -39.63 8.95 -3.23
C LEU A 16 -39.08 9.40 -1.87
N ARG A 17 -39.82 10.25 -1.15
CA ARG A 17 -39.43 10.72 0.20
C ARG A 17 -39.32 9.60 1.24
N ARG A 18 -39.88 8.41 0.97
CA ARG A 18 -39.90 7.26 1.89
C ARG A 18 -38.98 6.13 1.44
N CYS A 19 -38.28 6.29 0.31
CA CYS A 19 -37.48 5.23 -0.30
C CYS A 19 -36.09 5.76 -0.67
N ASP A 20 -35.06 5.31 0.05
CA ASP A 20 -33.67 5.76 -0.14
C ASP A 20 -33.00 5.17 -1.41
N LEU A 21 -33.66 4.21 -2.06
CA LEU A 21 -33.13 3.48 -3.22
C LEU A 21 -33.57 4.06 -4.57
N LEU A 22 -34.59 4.92 -4.58
CA LEU A 22 -35.22 5.41 -5.80
C LEU A 22 -35.06 6.92 -5.84
N ARG A 23 -34.51 7.44 -6.94
CA ARG A 23 -34.21 8.87 -7.04
C ARG A 23 -35.14 9.58 -8.01
N ILE A 24 -35.16 10.90 -7.95
CA ILE A 24 -35.99 11.70 -8.85
C ILE A 24 -35.59 11.50 -10.32
N GLU A 25 -34.31 11.25 -10.60
CA GLU A 25 -33.83 10.99 -11.96
C GLU A 25 -34.46 9.76 -12.59
N ASP A 26 -34.84 8.77 -11.78
CA ASP A 26 -35.47 7.53 -12.23
C ASP A 26 -36.92 7.73 -12.68
N LEU A 27 -37.58 8.80 -12.23
CA LEU A 27 -38.96 9.13 -12.60
C LEU A 27 -39.06 10.12 -13.76
N ILE A 28 -37.97 10.86 -14.07
CA ILE A 28 -37.93 11.84 -15.17
C ILE A 28 -38.46 11.28 -16.51
N PRO A 29 -38.09 10.06 -16.94
CA PRO A 29 -38.53 9.50 -18.22
C PRO A 29 -40.04 9.18 -18.30
N PHE A 30 -40.72 9.07 -17.16
CA PHE A 30 -42.12 8.67 -17.09
C PHE A 30 -43.08 9.87 -17.04
N PHE A 31 -42.55 11.10 -17.07
CA PHE A 31 -43.37 12.30 -17.02
C PHE A 31 -43.88 12.70 -18.42
N PRO A 32 -45.16 13.08 -18.54
CA PRO A 32 -45.69 13.67 -19.77
C PRO A 32 -45.06 15.05 -20.05
N ASP A 33 -45.02 15.46 -21.33
CA ASP A 33 -44.33 16.68 -21.80
C ASP A 33 -44.73 18.01 -21.11
N PHE A 34 -45.85 18.04 -20.39
CA PHE A 34 -46.40 19.23 -19.73
C PHE A 34 -46.68 19.04 -18.23
N VAL A 35 -45.80 18.36 -17.50
CA VAL A 35 -45.84 18.41 -16.02
C VAL A 35 -45.44 19.81 -15.54
N VAL A 36 -46.20 20.35 -14.60
CA VAL A 36 -45.90 21.63 -13.94
C VAL A 36 -44.63 21.46 -13.11
N ILE A 37 -43.53 22.09 -13.54
CA ILE A 37 -42.21 22.04 -12.90
C ILE A 37 -42.24 22.42 -11.41
N ASP A 38 -43.26 23.17 -11.02
CA ASP A 38 -43.47 23.62 -9.65
C ASP A 38 -43.72 22.48 -8.64
N ASP A 39 -44.37 21.38 -9.06
CA ASP A 39 -44.71 20.26 -8.15
C ASP A 39 -43.47 19.45 -7.71
N PHE A 40 -42.33 19.56 -8.40
CA PHE A 40 -41.11 18.79 -8.12
C PHE A 40 -39.86 19.66 -7.91
N ARG A 41 -40.05 20.98 -7.91
CA ARG A 41 -38.99 21.98 -7.74
C ARG A 41 -38.15 21.69 -6.50
N ASP A 42 -38.80 21.41 -5.38
CA ASP A 42 -38.12 21.27 -4.08
C ASP A 42 -37.29 19.98 -4.02
N GLU A 43 -37.79 18.87 -4.58
CA GLU A 43 -37.03 17.62 -4.73
C GLU A 43 -35.82 17.77 -5.65
N ILE A 44 -35.95 18.49 -6.75
CA ILE A 44 -34.80 18.78 -7.64
C ILE A 44 -33.78 19.66 -6.91
N CYS A 45 -34.23 20.68 -6.19
CA CYS A 45 -33.35 21.51 -5.39
C CYS A 45 -32.62 20.68 -4.32
N ALA A 46 -33.32 19.80 -3.60
CA ALA A 46 -32.72 18.91 -2.60
C ALA A 46 -31.68 17.97 -3.22
N ALA A 47 -32.00 17.32 -4.34
CA ALA A 47 -31.06 16.43 -5.04
C ALA A 47 -29.80 17.19 -5.51
N LEU A 48 -29.97 18.39 -6.08
CA LEU A 48 -28.84 19.24 -6.50
C LEU A 48 -27.98 19.70 -5.32
N GLU A 49 -28.60 20.03 -4.19
CA GLU A 49 -27.89 20.35 -2.95
C GLU A 49 -27.09 19.15 -2.43
N ASP A 50 -27.67 17.96 -2.46
CA ASP A 50 -27.01 16.72 -2.02
C ASP A 50 -25.85 16.33 -2.94
N TYR A 51 -25.99 16.52 -4.26
CA TYR A 51 -24.87 16.40 -5.18
C TYR A 51 -23.77 17.43 -4.88
N GLY A 52 -24.15 18.68 -4.61
CA GLY A 52 -23.21 19.72 -4.20
C GLY A 52 -22.41 19.33 -2.96
N ARG A 53 -23.09 18.85 -1.91
CA ARG A 53 -22.45 18.35 -0.69
C ARG A 53 -21.55 17.15 -0.95
N SER A 54 -21.98 16.22 -1.80
CA SER A 54 -21.20 15.03 -2.15
C SER A 54 -19.93 15.40 -2.93
N ILE A 55 -20.04 16.33 -3.89
CA ILE A 55 -18.89 16.86 -4.65
C ILE A 55 -17.91 17.54 -3.69
N ASP A 56 -18.40 18.34 -2.75
CA ASP A 56 -17.54 19.03 -1.80
C ASP A 56 -16.87 18.07 -0.80
N SER A 57 -17.55 16.99 -0.38
CA SER A 57 -16.93 15.92 0.41
C SER A 57 -15.80 15.23 -0.37
N LEU A 58 -16.07 14.82 -1.61
CA LEU A 58 -15.08 14.17 -2.47
C LEU A 58 -13.88 15.08 -2.75
N LYS A 59 -14.12 16.39 -2.98
CA LYS A 59 -13.03 17.37 -3.11
C LYS A 59 -12.19 17.45 -1.84
N ARG A 60 -12.83 17.46 -0.67
CA ARG A 60 -12.12 17.51 0.62
C ARG A 60 -11.28 16.25 0.84
N GLU A 61 -11.85 15.07 0.57
CA GLU A 61 -11.14 13.79 0.64
C GLU A 61 -9.95 13.75 -0.33
N MET A 62 -10.11 14.27 -1.54
CA MET A 62 -9.04 14.38 -2.52
C MET A 62 -7.92 15.31 -2.03
N GLU A 63 -8.26 16.46 -1.45
CA GLU A 63 -7.30 17.41 -0.89
C GLU A 63 -6.55 16.80 0.31
N GLU A 64 -7.25 16.13 1.22
CA GLU A 64 -6.66 15.46 2.38
C GLU A 64 -5.70 14.34 1.96
N SER A 65 -6.09 13.53 0.98
CA SER A 65 -5.25 12.47 0.41
C SER A 65 -4.02 13.05 -0.28
N SER A 66 -4.19 14.13 -1.06
CA SER A 66 -3.09 14.85 -1.71
C SER A 66 -2.10 15.41 -0.69
N GLN A 67 -2.61 16.06 0.36
CA GLN A 67 -1.78 16.59 1.44
C GLN A 67 -1.04 15.48 2.19
N THR A 68 -1.70 14.37 2.48
CA THR A 68 -1.08 13.20 3.11
C THR A 68 0.04 12.63 2.24
N ALA A 69 -0.20 12.48 0.94
CA ALA A 69 0.81 12.02 -0.01
C ALA A 69 2.00 13.00 -0.11
N ALA A 70 1.75 14.31 -0.04
CA ALA A 70 2.80 15.32 0.00
C ALA A 70 3.66 15.18 1.26
N ASN A 71 3.04 15.02 2.43
CA ASN A 71 3.73 14.80 3.70
C ASN A 71 4.59 13.52 3.66
N ILE A 72 4.05 12.41 3.16
CA ILE A 72 4.80 11.15 3.00
C ILE A 72 6.04 11.34 2.10
N ARG A 73 5.94 12.10 1.01
CA ARG A 73 7.10 12.39 0.13
C ARG A 73 8.16 13.21 0.84
N VAL A 74 7.76 14.18 1.67
CA VAL A 74 8.69 14.97 2.49
C VAL A 74 9.40 14.06 3.49
N ASP A 75 8.67 13.18 4.17
CA ASP A 75 9.25 12.23 5.11
C ASP A 75 10.24 11.29 4.42
N ILE A 76 9.86 10.71 3.27
CA ILE A 76 10.78 9.86 2.47
C ILE A 76 12.07 10.60 2.13
N ALA A 77 11.98 11.86 1.69
CA ALA A 77 13.16 12.66 1.38
C ALA A 77 14.02 12.97 2.63
N ALA A 78 13.39 13.10 3.80
CA ALA A 78 14.10 13.27 5.07
C ALA A 78 14.77 11.97 5.55
N LEU A 79 14.17 10.79 5.29
CA LEU A 79 14.75 9.49 5.63
C LEU A 79 16.10 9.27 4.97
N ASP A 80 16.27 9.74 3.73
CA ASP A 80 17.51 9.58 2.93
C ASP A 80 18.71 10.35 3.52
N ARG A 81 18.46 11.36 4.36
CA ARG A 81 19.51 12.18 5.00
C ARG A 81 19.90 11.71 6.39
N ARG A 82 19.30 10.63 6.91
CA ARG A 82 19.61 10.14 8.25
C ARG A 82 20.89 9.32 8.21
N TYR A 83 21.82 9.64 9.11
CA TYR A 83 22.99 8.79 9.34
C TYR A 83 22.64 7.74 10.41
N ALA A 84 23.20 6.55 10.28
CA ALA A 84 23.16 5.52 11.30
C ALA A 84 24.52 5.46 12.00
N ILE A 85 24.53 5.48 13.34
CA ILE A 85 25.72 5.24 14.14
C ILE A 85 25.74 3.73 14.42
N VAL A 86 26.84 3.07 14.07
CA VAL A 86 27.07 1.65 14.37
C VAL A 86 28.09 1.57 15.49
N GLU A 87 27.68 1.07 16.64
CA GLU A 87 28.58 0.94 17.79
C GLU A 87 29.45 -0.34 17.72
N PRO A 88 30.69 -0.32 18.22
CA PRO A 88 31.48 -1.53 18.39
C PRO A 88 30.76 -2.53 19.30
N GLY A 89 30.46 -3.72 18.77
CA GLY A 89 29.73 -4.75 19.50
C GLY A 89 28.33 -5.03 18.97
N GLU A 90 27.83 -4.20 18.04
CA GLU A 90 26.63 -4.54 17.28
C GLU A 90 26.77 -5.92 16.61
N LYS A 91 25.65 -6.64 16.59
CA LYS A 91 25.55 -8.00 16.07
C LYS A 91 24.64 -8.03 14.85
N CYS A 92 24.96 -8.91 13.92
CA CYS A 92 24.06 -9.23 12.82
C CYS A 92 22.78 -9.87 13.38
N TYR A 93 21.61 -9.35 13.02
CA TYR A 93 20.32 -9.86 13.50
C TYR A 93 19.96 -11.27 12.96
N SER A 94 20.67 -11.76 11.93
CA SER A 94 20.43 -13.08 11.35
C SER A 94 21.30 -14.18 11.97
N CYS A 95 22.57 -13.90 12.29
CA CYS A 95 23.51 -14.92 12.79
C CYS A 95 24.05 -14.65 14.20
N GLY A 96 23.78 -13.48 14.79
CA GLY A 96 24.23 -13.10 16.13
C GLY A 96 25.73 -12.81 16.27
N LEU A 97 26.52 -12.92 15.19
CA LEU A 97 27.96 -12.64 15.19
C LEU A 97 28.25 -11.13 15.05
N PRO A 98 29.46 -10.66 15.42
CA PRO A 98 29.84 -9.24 15.33
C PRO A 98 29.66 -8.67 13.92
N LEU A 99 28.91 -7.57 13.82
CA LEU A 99 28.51 -6.94 12.56
C LEU A 99 29.73 -6.49 11.73
N LEU A 100 30.65 -5.77 12.38
CA LEU A 100 31.84 -5.16 11.74
C LEU A 100 32.88 -6.16 11.22
N SER A 101 32.70 -7.46 11.41
CA SER A 101 33.62 -8.50 10.95
C SER A 101 33.59 -8.74 9.42
N ARG A 102 32.53 -8.27 8.74
CA ARG A 102 32.26 -8.50 7.31
C ARG A 102 31.56 -7.26 6.72
N GLN A 103 31.37 -7.22 5.40
CA GLN A 103 30.46 -6.24 4.80
C GLN A 103 29.04 -6.42 5.34
N PHE A 104 28.37 -5.31 5.60
CA PHE A 104 27.06 -5.29 6.24
C PHE A 104 26.16 -4.21 5.65
N PHE A 105 24.86 -4.36 5.87
CA PHE A 105 23.82 -3.38 5.59
C PHE A 105 23.19 -2.93 6.90
N VAL A 106 22.88 -1.64 7.00
CA VAL A 106 22.09 -1.05 8.09
C VAL A 106 20.87 -0.39 7.47
N PHE A 107 19.69 -0.76 7.96
CA PHE A 107 18.43 -0.21 7.47
C PHE A 107 18.05 1.05 8.26
N PRO A 108 17.18 1.93 7.71
CA PRO A 108 16.67 3.11 8.42
C PRO A 108 15.86 2.78 9.70
N CYS A 109 15.45 1.51 9.87
CA CYS A 109 14.85 0.97 11.08
C CYS A 109 15.88 0.45 12.10
N GLN A 110 17.18 0.72 11.88
CA GLN A 110 18.34 0.31 12.70
C GLN A 110 18.68 -1.19 12.73
N HIS A 111 17.93 -2.04 12.03
CA HIS A 111 18.34 -3.43 11.87
C HIS A 111 19.58 -3.54 10.98
N ALA A 112 20.53 -4.38 11.40
CA ALA A 112 21.78 -4.57 10.70
C ALA A 112 22.08 -6.05 10.42
N PHE A 113 22.61 -6.33 9.24
CA PHE A 113 22.87 -7.70 8.77
C PHE A 113 24.17 -7.74 7.97
N HIS A 114 24.90 -8.85 8.06
CA HIS A 114 25.97 -9.11 7.09
C HIS A 114 25.38 -9.27 5.68
N SER A 115 26.14 -8.86 4.67
CA SER A 115 25.72 -8.92 3.27
C SER A 115 25.33 -10.34 2.82
N ASP A 116 26.10 -11.35 3.24
CA ASP A 116 25.82 -12.77 2.97
C ASP A 116 24.60 -13.30 3.72
N CYS A 117 24.43 -12.88 4.97
CA CYS A 117 23.29 -13.27 5.80
C CYS A 117 21.97 -12.67 5.27
N LEU A 118 22.00 -11.41 4.84
CA LEU A 118 20.86 -10.75 4.22
C LEU A 118 20.53 -11.39 2.87
N GLY A 119 21.53 -11.58 2.01
CA GLY A 119 21.35 -12.19 0.68
C GLY A 119 20.70 -13.58 0.76
N ARG A 120 21.10 -14.42 1.73
CA ARG A 120 20.50 -15.74 1.92
C ARG A 120 19.01 -15.66 2.28
N ARG A 121 18.66 -14.82 3.26
CA ARG A 121 17.26 -14.62 3.71
C ARG A 121 16.39 -14.04 2.60
N VAL A 122 16.90 -13.07 1.85
CA VAL A 122 16.21 -12.48 0.70
C VAL A 122 15.95 -13.55 -0.37
N MET A 123 16.90 -14.45 -0.63
CA MET A 123 16.74 -15.53 -1.60
C MET A 123 15.72 -16.60 -1.21
N GLU A 124 15.56 -16.87 0.09
CA GLU A 124 14.56 -17.81 0.62
C GLU A 124 13.13 -17.29 0.40
N GLN A 125 12.92 -15.98 0.49
CA GLN A 125 11.60 -15.34 0.50
C GLN A 125 11.28 -14.54 -0.78
N ALA A 126 12.27 -14.35 -1.67
CA ALA A 126 12.06 -13.65 -2.93
C ALA A 126 11.32 -14.53 -3.95
N GLY A 127 10.35 -13.92 -4.63
CA GLY A 127 9.64 -14.58 -5.73
C GLY A 127 10.57 -14.99 -6.88
N VAL A 128 10.11 -15.94 -7.69
CA VAL A 128 10.91 -16.62 -8.75
C VAL A 128 11.67 -15.65 -9.65
N VAL A 129 11.05 -14.53 -10.03
CA VAL A 129 11.65 -13.52 -10.93
C VAL A 129 12.82 -12.79 -10.25
N LYS A 130 12.61 -12.26 -9.03
CA LYS A 130 13.66 -11.56 -8.28
C LYS A 130 14.83 -12.49 -7.95
N SER A 131 14.52 -13.71 -7.50
CA SER A 131 15.52 -14.74 -7.18
C SER A 131 16.36 -15.14 -8.39
N ARG A 132 15.76 -15.23 -9.58
CA ARG A 132 16.50 -15.48 -10.81
C ARG A 132 17.47 -14.35 -11.13
N ARG A 133 17.02 -13.09 -11.07
CA ARG A 133 17.86 -11.92 -11.35
C ARG A 133 19.04 -11.81 -10.38
N ILE A 134 18.79 -12.01 -9.09
CA ILE A 134 19.84 -12.00 -8.05
C ILE A 134 20.89 -13.08 -8.33
N LYS A 135 20.47 -14.31 -8.66
CA LYS A 135 21.39 -15.41 -9.03
C LYS A 135 22.21 -15.07 -10.27
N GLU A 136 21.58 -14.51 -11.30
CA GLU A 136 22.28 -14.11 -12.53
C GLU A 136 23.38 -13.08 -12.23
N LEU A 137 23.06 -12.02 -11.47
CA LEU A 137 24.01 -10.99 -11.05
C LEU A 137 25.15 -11.58 -10.22
N GLN A 138 24.83 -12.41 -9.22
CA GLN A 138 25.84 -13.07 -8.38
C GLN A 138 26.80 -13.93 -9.21
N VAL A 139 26.30 -14.70 -10.18
CA VAL A 139 27.14 -15.54 -11.06
C VAL A 139 28.04 -14.70 -11.95
N GLN A 140 27.56 -13.59 -12.51
CA GLN A 140 28.38 -12.73 -13.35
C GLN A 140 29.51 -12.06 -12.56
N ILE A 141 29.21 -11.61 -11.34
CA ILE A 141 30.18 -10.99 -10.45
C ILE A 141 31.20 -12.01 -9.94
N SER A 142 30.76 -13.19 -9.47
CA SER A 142 31.62 -14.19 -8.83
C SER A 142 32.53 -14.90 -9.83
N LYS A 143 32.07 -15.14 -11.07
CA LYS A 143 32.86 -15.75 -12.14
C LYS A 143 33.79 -14.75 -12.84
N GLY A 144 33.78 -13.49 -12.45
CA GLY A 144 34.61 -12.45 -13.06
C GLY A 144 34.31 -12.23 -14.54
N LEU A 145 33.07 -12.51 -14.98
CA LEU A 145 32.64 -12.37 -16.38
C LEU A 145 32.51 -10.90 -16.80
N VAL A 146 32.44 -9.99 -15.82
CA VAL A 146 32.37 -8.55 -15.97
C VAL A 146 33.49 -7.87 -15.20
N THR A 147 34.07 -6.82 -15.77
CA THR A 147 35.19 -6.07 -15.21
C THR A 147 34.95 -4.56 -15.34
N GLY A 148 35.67 -3.78 -14.52
CA GLY A 148 35.59 -2.32 -14.51
C GLY A 148 34.19 -1.81 -14.13
N THR A 149 33.76 -0.74 -14.79
CA THR A 149 32.49 -0.04 -14.53
C THR A 149 31.27 -0.95 -14.59
N LYS A 150 31.23 -1.89 -15.55
CA LYS A 150 30.12 -2.86 -15.66
C LYS A 150 29.98 -3.75 -14.42
N LYS A 151 31.10 -4.08 -13.75
CA LYS A 151 31.05 -4.85 -12.52
C LYS A 151 30.48 -4.01 -11.37
N GLU A 152 30.86 -2.75 -11.30
CA GLU A 152 30.35 -1.80 -10.30
C GLU A 152 28.84 -1.58 -10.46
N ASP A 153 28.37 -1.38 -11.70
CA ASP A 153 26.95 -1.24 -12.02
C ASP A 153 26.15 -2.48 -11.58
N MET A 154 26.68 -3.67 -11.84
CA MET A 154 26.03 -4.93 -11.43
C MET A 154 26.05 -5.14 -9.92
N ILE A 155 27.10 -4.72 -9.22
CA ILE A 155 27.16 -4.76 -7.76
C ILE A 155 26.12 -3.80 -7.18
N ALA A 156 26.03 -2.57 -7.71
CA ALA A 156 25.03 -1.60 -7.27
C ALA A 156 23.60 -2.11 -7.51
N GLU A 157 23.34 -2.77 -8.64
CA GLU A 157 22.04 -3.40 -8.91
C GLU A 157 21.75 -4.54 -7.91
N LEU A 158 22.74 -5.39 -7.64
CA LEU A 158 22.60 -6.48 -6.68
C LEU A 158 22.31 -5.95 -5.27
N ASP A 159 23.06 -4.94 -4.83
CA ASP A 159 22.87 -4.31 -3.52
C ASP A 159 21.50 -3.65 -3.43
N ALA A 160 21.04 -2.96 -4.48
CA ALA A 160 19.71 -2.37 -4.53
C ALA A 160 18.58 -3.42 -4.44
N LEU A 161 18.77 -4.60 -5.05
CA LEU A 161 17.80 -5.68 -4.99
C LEU A 161 17.77 -6.38 -3.63
N VAL A 162 18.94 -6.61 -3.02
CA VAL A 162 19.07 -7.32 -1.75
C VAL A 162 18.73 -6.41 -0.56
N ALA A 163 19.12 -5.15 -0.59
CA ALA A 163 18.88 -4.17 0.47
C ALA A 163 17.62 -3.31 0.24
N ALA A 164 16.72 -3.72 -0.66
CA ALA A 164 15.50 -2.98 -0.97
C ALA A 164 14.61 -2.73 0.26
N SER A 165 14.51 -3.70 1.17
CA SER A 165 13.73 -3.56 2.41
C SER A 165 14.23 -4.48 3.53
N CYS A 166 13.98 -4.09 4.77
CA CYS A 166 14.41 -4.84 5.94
C CYS A 166 13.60 -6.14 6.09
N ILE A 167 14.27 -7.29 6.25
CA ILE A 167 13.62 -8.59 6.39
C ILE A 167 12.83 -8.78 7.69
N LEU A 168 13.00 -7.91 8.70
CA LEU A 168 12.34 -8.05 10.01
C LEU A 168 11.11 -7.17 10.20
N CYS A 169 10.99 -6.04 9.50
CA CYS A 169 9.95 -5.05 9.79
C CYS A 169 9.29 -4.45 8.54
N SER A 170 9.59 -4.97 7.35
CA SER A 170 8.87 -4.61 6.11
C SER A 170 7.90 -5.72 5.71
N ASP A 171 7.40 -5.69 4.47
CA ASP A 171 6.54 -6.71 3.88
C ASP A 171 7.04 -8.15 4.07
N TYR A 172 8.35 -8.35 4.25
CA TYR A 172 8.92 -9.65 4.59
C TYR A 172 8.34 -10.23 5.89
N ALA A 173 8.14 -9.41 6.92
CA ALA A 173 7.54 -9.85 8.18
C ALA A 173 6.08 -10.29 7.99
N ILE A 174 5.33 -9.60 7.12
CA ILE A 174 3.94 -9.93 6.81
C ILE A 174 3.84 -11.32 6.17
N LYS A 175 4.79 -11.65 5.29
CA LYS A 175 4.82 -12.97 4.62
C LYS A 175 5.14 -14.13 5.56
N MET A 176 5.74 -13.87 6.73
CA MET A 176 6.04 -14.88 7.72
C MET A 176 4.91 -15.10 8.72
N ILE A 177 3.78 -14.38 8.62
CA ILE A 177 2.64 -14.55 9.55
C ILE A 177 2.06 -15.97 9.46
N ASP A 178 2.10 -16.57 8.28
CA ASP A 178 1.60 -17.93 8.04
C ASP A 178 2.64 -19.01 8.41
N GLU A 179 3.86 -18.63 8.79
CA GLU A 179 4.87 -19.59 9.22
C GLU A 179 4.59 -20.04 10.67
N PRO A 180 4.63 -21.35 10.96
CA PRO A 180 4.47 -21.84 12.32
C PRO A 180 5.49 -21.21 13.26
N PHE A 181 5.03 -20.65 14.38
CA PHE A 181 5.90 -20.07 15.40
C PHE A 181 6.86 -21.11 16.01
N VAL A 182 6.42 -22.37 16.07
CA VAL A 182 7.21 -23.52 16.53
C VAL A 182 7.46 -24.41 15.33
N ARG A 183 8.74 -24.65 15.01
CA ARG A 183 9.11 -25.55 13.91
C ARG A 183 8.84 -27.00 14.33
N GLU A 184 8.60 -27.90 13.37
CA GLU A 184 8.28 -29.30 13.69
C GLU A 184 9.41 -30.03 14.44
N ASP A 185 10.64 -29.53 14.34
CA ASP A 185 11.85 -30.06 14.96
C ASP A 185 12.15 -29.46 16.35
N GLU A 186 11.40 -28.47 16.82
CA GLU A 186 11.59 -27.89 18.14
C GLU A 186 10.91 -28.71 19.24
N ASP A 187 11.65 -28.98 20.32
CA ASP A 187 11.12 -29.67 21.48
C ASP A 187 10.16 -28.75 22.24
N LYS A 188 8.86 -29.02 22.09
CA LYS A 188 7.78 -28.32 22.78
C LYS A 188 7.90 -28.39 24.31
N ALA A 189 8.68 -29.34 24.84
CA ALA A 189 8.96 -29.44 26.27
C ALA A 189 9.90 -28.34 26.78
N GLU A 190 10.69 -27.66 25.94
CA GLU A 190 11.52 -26.52 26.37
C GLU A 190 10.68 -25.31 26.82
N TRP A 191 9.42 -25.25 26.40
CA TRP A 191 8.48 -24.18 26.74
C TRP A 191 7.56 -24.54 27.91
N ALA A 192 7.72 -25.72 28.51
CA ALA A 192 6.97 -26.12 29.69
C ALA A 192 7.58 -25.45 30.94
N LEU A 193 6.78 -24.57 31.58
CA LEU A 193 7.10 -23.91 32.85
C LEU A 193 7.13 -24.88 34.04
#